data_AF-A0A8J7GSQ0-F1
#
_entry.id   AF-A0A8J7GSQ0-F1
#
_cell.length_a   1.000
_cell.length_b   1.000
_cell.length_c   1.000
_cell.angle_alpha   90.00
_cell.angle_beta   90.00
_cell.angle_gamma   90.00
#
_symmetry.space_group_name_H-M   'P 1'
#
loop_
_entity.id
_entity.type
_entity.pdbx_description
1 polymer ?
#
loop_
_entity_poly.entity_id
_entity_poly.type
_entity_poly.pdbx_seq_one_letter_code
_entity_poly.pdbx_strand_id
1 'polypeptide(L)'
;MNKFDAPEPSRRAVLKRTAALSVLALTGISGFMVPHVTYAASLTKAQRDSMTPDDVIKSFKAGNTRFREGKMQQHDFVAQKISSQEGQFPSAVILSCIDSRAPAEILLDTGIGETFNARVAGNVQNEDILGSMELACAAAGAKVVLVMGHTACCAGNVYVSVPLIYFYAD
;
A
#
# COMPACT_ATOMS: atom_id res chain seq x y z
N MET A 1 31.39 -71.76 24.53
CA MET A 1 31.32 -70.32 24.25
C MET A 1 30.29 -70.13 23.13
N ASN A 2 29.00 -70.15 23.45
CA ASN A 2 27.94 -70.00 22.45
C ASN A 2 27.37 -68.59 22.57
N LYS A 3 27.54 -67.81 21.50
CA LYS A 3 26.93 -66.48 21.35
C LYS A 3 25.41 -66.66 21.25
N PHE A 4 24.68 -65.94 22.09
CA PHE A 4 23.24 -65.74 21.93
C PHE A 4 23.04 -64.61 20.92
N ASP A 5 22.55 -64.94 19.73
CA ASP A 5 22.09 -63.95 18.76
C ASP A 5 20.70 -63.45 19.19
N ALA A 6 20.53 -62.13 19.29
CA ALA A 6 19.25 -61.51 19.60
C ALA A 6 18.26 -61.68 18.43
N PRO A 7 16.95 -61.82 18.70
CA PRO A 7 15.97 -62.06 17.64
C PRO A 7 15.77 -60.82 16.76
N GLU A 8 15.96 -61.00 15.45
CA GLU A 8 15.70 -59.97 14.43
C GLU A 8 14.21 -59.59 14.41
N PRO A 9 13.86 -58.29 14.43
CA PRO A 9 12.48 -57.85 14.52
C PRO A 9 11.70 -58.20 13.24
N SER A 10 10.46 -58.68 13.42
CA SER A 10 9.61 -59.08 12.30
C SER A 10 9.36 -57.92 11.32
N ARG A 11 9.32 -58.23 10.01
CA ARG A 11 9.01 -57.27 8.93
C ARG A 11 7.71 -56.49 9.17
N ARG A 12 6.76 -57.09 9.90
CA ARG A 12 5.48 -56.47 10.29
C ARG A 12 5.64 -55.41 11.40
N ALA A 13 6.62 -55.56 12.29
CA ALA A 13 6.96 -54.56 13.31
C ALA A 13 7.70 -53.35 12.69
N VAL A 14 8.54 -53.59 11.69
CA VAL A 14 9.20 -52.54 10.89
C VAL A 14 8.16 -51.73 10.12
N LEU A 15 7.20 -52.39 9.46
CA LEU A 15 6.15 -51.71 8.69
C LEU A 15 5.19 -50.87 9.57
N LYS A 16 4.91 -51.32 10.80
CA LYS A 16 4.11 -50.56 11.76
C LYS A 16 4.86 -49.33 12.32
N ARG A 17 6.18 -49.43 12.48
CA ARG A 17 7.03 -48.30 12.91
C ARG A 17 7.22 -47.27 11.79
N THR A 18 7.35 -47.69 10.54
CA THR A 18 7.47 -46.76 9.40
C THR A 18 6.17 -46.02 9.10
N ALA A 19 5.01 -46.67 9.28
CA ALA A 19 3.70 -46.01 9.15
C ALA A 19 3.46 -44.92 10.22
N ALA A 20 3.95 -45.12 11.46
CA ALA A 20 3.83 -44.13 12.53
C ALA A 20 4.67 -42.86 12.29
N LEU A 21 5.81 -42.98 11.59
CA LEU A 21 6.66 -41.85 11.20
C LEU A 21 6.12 -41.07 9.99
N SER A 22 5.25 -41.66 9.18
CA SER A 22 4.66 -40.96 8.02
C SER A 22 3.52 -40.03 8.43
N VAL A 23 2.81 -40.32 9.51
CA VAL A 23 1.68 -39.49 9.99
C VAL A 23 2.17 -38.20 10.68
N LEU A 24 3.37 -38.20 11.28
CA LEU A 24 3.92 -37.02 11.94
C LEU A 24 4.56 -35.99 10.97
N ALA A 25 4.72 -36.34 9.69
CA ALA A 25 5.22 -35.42 8.67
C ALA A 25 4.13 -34.52 8.05
N LEU A 26 2.85 -34.80 8.32
CA LEU A 26 1.71 -34.06 7.75
C LEU A 26 1.24 -32.87 8.61
N THR A 27 1.77 -32.71 9.83
CA THR A 27 1.39 -31.61 10.74
C THR A 27 2.39 -30.44 10.74
N GLY A 28 3.41 -30.47 9.87
CA GLY A 28 4.56 -29.56 9.95
C GLY A 28 4.61 -28.39 8.97
N ILE A 29 3.68 -28.27 8.00
CA ILE A 29 3.68 -27.16 7.03
C ILE A 29 2.27 -26.57 6.93
N SER A 30 1.70 -26.19 8.06
CA SER A 30 0.60 -25.21 8.11
C SER A 30 1.16 -23.78 8.19
N GLY A 31 2.27 -23.51 7.50
CA GLY A 31 2.66 -22.17 7.12
C GLY A 31 1.84 -21.78 5.91
N PHE A 32 0.58 -21.41 6.11
CA PHE A 32 -0.21 -20.71 5.09
C PHE A 32 0.60 -19.48 4.67
N MET A 33 1.29 -19.55 3.53
CA MET A 33 1.68 -18.35 2.82
C MET A 33 0.37 -17.70 2.40
N VAL A 34 -0.09 -16.73 3.18
CA VAL A 34 -1.17 -15.85 2.76
C VAL A 34 -0.66 -15.21 1.46
N PRO A 35 -1.30 -15.44 0.30
CA PRO A 35 -0.88 -14.75 -0.91
C PRO A 35 -1.01 -13.26 -0.64
N HIS A 36 0.12 -12.57 -0.60
CA HIS A 36 0.11 -11.11 -0.56
C HIS A 36 -0.50 -10.66 -1.89
N VAL A 37 -1.65 -10.00 -1.82
CA VAL A 37 -2.27 -9.37 -2.98
C VAL A 37 -1.35 -8.22 -3.41
N THR A 38 -0.60 -8.44 -4.49
CA THR A 38 0.28 -7.41 -5.07
C THR A 38 -0.55 -6.49 -5.95
N TYR A 39 -0.51 -5.19 -5.66
CA TYR A 39 -1.11 -4.16 -6.48
C TYR A 39 -0.19 -3.84 -7.66
N ALA A 40 -0.51 -4.39 -8.83
CA ALA A 40 0.34 -4.35 -10.01
C ALA A 40 -0.13 -3.38 -11.11
N ALA A 41 -1.26 -2.69 -10.92
CA ALA A 41 -1.80 -1.77 -11.91
C ALA A 41 -2.24 -0.45 -11.27
N SER A 42 -2.08 0.63 -12.02
CA SER A 42 -2.63 1.95 -11.71
C SER A 42 -4.14 2.01 -11.97
N LEU A 43 -4.80 3.06 -11.48
CA LEU A 43 -6.24 3.27 -11.72
C LEU A 43 -6.53 3.43 -13.21
N THR A 44 -7.53 2.69 -13.69
CA THR A 44 -8.14 2.94 -14.99
C THR A 44 -9.13 4.12 -14.90
N LYS A 45 -9.43 4.73 -16.04
CA LYS A 45 -10.45 5.79 -16.13
C LYS A 45 -11.80 5.35 -15.55
N ALA A 46 -12.26 4.16 -15.90
CA ALA A 46 -13.55 3.63 -15.45
C ALA A 46 -13.58 3.42 -13.93
N GLN A 47 -12.51 2.87 -13.35
CA GLN A 47 -12.39 2.73 -11.89
C GLN A 47 -12.45 4.10 -11.21
N ARG A 48 -11.63 5.06 -11.67
CA ARG A 48 -11.62 6.41 -11.11
C ARG A 48 -12.99 7.08 -11.23
N ASP A 49 -13.61 7.03 -12.41
CA ASP A 49 -14.91 7.66 -12.65
C ASP A 49 -16.05 7.06 -11.81
N SER A 50 -15.90 5.81 -11.35
CA SER A 50 -16.84 5.17 -10.41
C SER A 50 -16.64 5.58 -8.95
N MET A 51 -15.53 6.24 -8.61
CA MET A 51 -15.25 6.68 -7.24
C MET A 51 -15.98 7.97 -6.90
N THR A 52 -16.57 8.01 -5.71
CA THR A 52 -17.02 9.26 -5.09
C THR A 52 -15.86 9.92 -4.33
N PRO A 53 -15.94 11.22 -3.99
CA PRO A 53 -14.97 11.85 -3.10
C PRO A 53 -14.81 11.09 -1.77
N ASP A 54 -15.92 10.62 -1.18
CA ASP A 54 -15.92 9.86 0.07
C ASP A 54 -15.15 8.54 -0.03
N ASP A 55 -15.23 7.85 -1.18
CA ASP A 55 -14.45 6.64 -1.43
C ASP A 55 -12.95 6.92 -1.44
N VAL A 56 -12.53 8.03 -2.05
CA VAL A 56 -11.12 8.46 -2.10
C VAL A 56 -10.61 8.85 -0.71
N ILE A 57 -11.41 9.58 0.07
CA ILE A 57 -11.06 9.95 1.45
C ILE A 57 -10.93 8.68 2.32
N LYS A 58 -11.86 7.74 2.14
CA LYS A 58 -11.84 6.45 2.85
C LYS A 58 -10.61 5.63 2.47
N SER A 59 -10.20 5.61 1.20
CA SER A 59 -8.99 4.90 0.77
C SER A 59 -7.73 5.49 1.40
N PHE A 60 -7.60 6.82 1.46
CA PHE A 60 -6.49 7.51 2.14
C PHE A 60 -6.45 7.23 3.65
N LYS A 61 -7.60 7.24 4.33
CA LYS A 61 -7.67 6.86 5.76
C LYS A 61 -7.22 5.40 5.97
N ALA A 62 -7.68 4.50 5.12
CA ALA A 62 -7.32 3.09 5.19
C ALA A 62 -5.82 2.88 4.90
N GLY A 63 -5.27 3.58 3.91
CA GLY A 63 -3.85 3.52 3.58
C GLY A 63 -2.95 4.08 4.67
N ASN A 64 -3.32 5.21 5.27
CA ASN A 64 -2.61 5.73 6.44
C ASN A 64 -2.66 4.78 7.64
N THR A 65 -3.80 4.11 7.86
CA THR A 65 -3.90 3.08 8.90
C THR A 65 -2.93 1.93 8.62
N ARG A 66 -2.83 1.46 7.37
CA ARG A 66 -1.87 0.41 6.97
C ARG A 66 -0.42 0.85 7.16
N PHE A 67 -0.08 2.09 6.82
CA PHE A 67 1.25 2.67 7.07
C PHE A 67 1.58 2.63 8.58
N ARG A 68 0.68 3.15 9.43
CA ARG A 68 0.88 3.21 10.89
C ARG A 68 0.99 1.83 11.54
N GLU A 69 0.31 0.83 11.00
CA GLU A 69 0.38 -0.55 11.48
C GLU A 69 1.54 -1.36 10.89
N GLY A 70 2.32 -0.80 9.95
CA GLY A 70 3.37 -1.54 9.24
C GLY A 70 2.84 -2.64 8.31
N LYS A 71 1.59 -2.51 7.83
CA LYS A 71 0.88 -3.48 6.97
C LYS A 71 0.52 -2.89 5.60
N MET A 72 1.42 -2.09 5.04
CA MET A 72 1.28 -1.49 3.70
C MET A 72 1.05 -2.54 2.61
N GLN A 73 0.39 -2.12 1.54
CA GLN A 73 0.21 -2.98 0.37
C GLN A 73 1.56 -3.26 -0.31
N GLN A 74 1.67 -4.44 -0.92
CA GLN A 74 2.80 -4.74 -1.80
C GLN A 74 2.51 -4.15 -3.16
N HIS A 75 3.31 -3.16 -3.58
CA HIS A 75 3.19 -2.53 -4.89
C HIS A 75 4.23 -3.09 -5.86
N ASP A 76 3.80 -3.50 -7.04
CA ASP A 76 4.70 -3.70 -8.18
C ASP A 76 4.78 -2.39 -8.97
N PHE A 77 5.71 -1.53 -8.56
CA PHE A 77 5.86 -0.20 -9.15
C PHE A 77 6.25 -0.24 -10.63
N VAL A 78 6.96 -1.27 -11.09
CA VAL A 78 7.31 -1.41 -12.51
C VAL A 78 6.06 -1.69 -13.32
N ALA A 79 5.24 -2.66 -12.87
CA ALA A 79 3.98 -2.97 -13.53
C ALA A 79 3.00 -1.78 -13.48
N GLN A 80 2.90 -1.09 -12.35
CA GLN A 80 2.07 0.12 -12.23
C GLN A 80 2.53 1.19 -13.21
N LYS A 81 3.85 1.46 -13.30
CA LYS A 81 4.40 2.46 -14.23
C LYS A 81 4.10 2.10 -15.68
N ILE A 82 4.23 0.83 -16.06
CA ILE A 82 3.89 0.35 -17.40
C ILE A 82 2.39 0.53 -17.67
N SER A 83 1.53 0.17 -16.71
CA SER A 83 0.08 0.29 -16.86
C SER A 83 -0.40 1.74 -17.05
N SER A 84 0.34 2.72 -16.54
CA SER A 84 0.00 4.15 -16.63
C SER A 84 0.63 4.86 -17.84
N GLN A 85 1.31 4.15 -18.75
CA GLN A 85 2.05 4.78 -19.86
C GLN A 85 1.13 5.48 -20.87
N GLU A 86 0.02 4.85 -21.21
CA GLU A 86 -0.95 5.35 -22.20
C GLU A 86 -1.88 6.43 -21.63
N GLY A 87 -1.84 6.64 -20.31
CA GLY A 87 -2.66 7.63 -19.63
C GLY A 87 -2.66 7.43 -18.12
N GLN A 88 -2.93 8.51 -17.38
CA GLN A 88 -3.02 8.51 -15.92
C GLN A 88 -4.39 9.00 -15.48
N PHE A 89 -4.99 8.31 -14.51
CA PHE A 89 -6.33 8.61 -14.00
C PHE A 89 -6.31 8.75 -12.48
N PRO A 90 -5.62 9.77 -11.96
CA PRO A 90 -5.51 9.97 -10.53
C PRO A 90 -6.89 10.27 -9.92
N SER A 91 -7.08 9.71 -8.73
CA SER A 91 -8.27 9.89 -7.91
C SER A 91 -8.24 11.19 -7.10
N ALA A 92 -7.04 11.71 -6.80
CA ALA A 92 -6.85 12.97 -6.09
C ALA A 92 -5.62 13.74 -6.56
N VAL A 93 -5.55 15.01 -6.17
CA VAL A 93 -4.34 15.82 -6.16
C VAL A 93 -4.00 16.20 -4.72
N ILE A 94 -2.73 16.04 -4.34
CA ILE A 94 -2.23 16.26 -3.00
C ILE A 94 -1.26 17.44 -3.03
N LEU A 95 -1.50 18.45 -2.20
CA LEU A 95 -0.53 19.50 -1.89
C LEU A 95 0.08 19.19 -0.52
N SER A 96 1.38 18.89 -0.50
CA SER A 96 2.09 18.47 0.71
C SER A 96 3.41 19.21 0.90
N CYS A 97 4.01 19.06 2.07
CA CYS A 97 5.32 19.65 2.35
C CYS A 97 6.44 18.92 1.59
N ILE A 98 7.50 19.65 1.23
CA ILE A 98 8.76 19.08 0.71
C ILE A 98 9.55 18.30 1.79
N ASP A 99 9.08 18.29 3.04
CA ASP A 99 9.70 17.55 4.14
C ASP A 99 9.95 16.08 3.75
N SER A 100 11.21 15.66 3.81
CA SER A 100 11.64 14.33 3.36
C SER A 100 11.04 13.19 4.20
N ARG A 101 10.52 13.50 5.39
CA ARG A 101 9.92 12.55 6.32
C ARG A 101 8.41 12.37 6.12
N ALA A 102 7.77 13.23 5.31
CA ALA A 102 6.33 13.19 5.06
C ALA A 102 5.95 12.98 3.57
N PRO A 103 6.44 11.93 2.89
CA PRO A 103 6.02 11.60 1.53
C PRO A 103 4.57 11.08 1.51
N ALA A 104 3.67 11.82 0.85
CA ALA A 104 2.23 11.52 0.88
C ALA A 104 1.90 10.13 0.31
N GLU A 105 2.55 9.71 -0.77
CA GLU A 105 2.28 8.42 -1.42
C GLU A 105 2.56 7.24 -0.49
N ILE A 106 3.59 7.36 0.34
CA ILE A 106 3.97 6.32 1.32
C ILE A 106 3.05 6.41 2.54
N LEU A 107 2.82 7.63 3.06
CA LEU A 107 1.99 7.84 4.26
C LEU A 107 0.52 7.48 4.04
N LEU A 108 0.04 7.55 2.80
CA LEU A 108 -1.32 7.18 2.40
C LEU A 108 -1.38 5.83 1.68
N ASP A 109 -0.24 5.14 1.54
CA ASP A 109 -0.12 3.82 0.89
C ASP A 109 -0.82 3.78 -0.48
N THR A 110 -0.46 4.72 -1.36
CA THR A 110 -0.98 4.89 -2.73
C THR A 110 0.05 4.46 -3.77
N GLY A 111 -0.42 3.88 -4.87
CA GLY A 111 0.42 3.43 -5.98
C GLY A 111 0.78 4.53 -7.00
N ILE A 112 1.65 4.17 -7.95
CA ILE A 112 1.97 5.02 -9.11
C ILE A 112 0.71 5.24 -9.96
N GLY A 113 0.46 6.50 -10.32
CA GLY A 113 -0.66 6.90 -11.17
C GLY A 113 -2.00 7.08 -10.44
N GLU A 114 -2.05 6.85 -9.11
CA GLU A 114 -3.28 6.97 -8.34
C GLU A 114 -3.56 8.38 -7.81
N THR A 115 -2.51 9.20 -7.65
CA THR A 115 -2.59 10.58 -7.17
C THR A 115 -1.60 11.49 -7.90
N PHE A 116 -1.96 12.76 -8.07
CA PHE A 116 -0.98 13.81 -8.32
C PHE A 116 -0.43 14.37 -7.00
N ASN A 117 0.82 14.79 -6.99
CA ASN A 117 1.45 15.37 -5.81
C ASN A 117 2.23 16.64 -6.15
N ALA A 118 1.86 17.75 -5.52
CA ALA A 118 2.60 18.99 -5.50
C ALA A 118 3.28 19.12 -4.13
N ARG A 119 4.62 19.20 -4.12
CA ARG A 119 5.42 19.28 -2.89
C ARG A 119 6.18 20.58 -2.81
N VAL A 120 5.90 21.36 -1.78
CA VAL A 120 6.46 22.70 -1.57
C VAL A 120 6.64 22.95 -0.08
N ALA A 121 7.66 23.72 0.33
CA ALA A 121 7.88 24.02 1.74
C ALA A 121 6.63 24.64 2.36
N GLY A 122 6.17 24.04 3.47
CA GLY A 122 4.96 24.49 4.17
C GLY A 122 3.67 24.33 3.39
N ASN A 123 3.62 23.51 2.32
CA ASN A 123 2.41 23.29 1.52
C ASN A 123 1.74 24.61 1.06
N VAL A 124 2.56 25.63 0.80
CA VAL A 124 2.15 26.95 0.30
C VAL A 124 1.80 26.89 -1.18
N GLN A 125 0.64 27.38 -1.52
CA GLN A 125 0.14 27.55 -2.88
C GLN A 125 0.64 28.86 -3.53
N ASN A 126 0.92 28.80 -4.81
CA ASN A 126 1.04 29.96 -5.70
C ASN A 126 0.16 29.73 -6.93
N GLU A 127 0.15 30.68 -7.88
CA GLU A 127 -0.67 30.58 -9.10
C GLU A 127 -0.32 29.32 -9.92
N ASP A 128 0.96 28.94 -10.00
CA ASP A 128 1.40 27.73 -10.72
C ASP A 128 0.86 26.44 -10.09
N ILE A 129 0.90 26.35 -8.75
CA ILE A 129 0.37 25.21 -7.99
C ILE A 129 -1.15 25.15 -8.10
N LEU A 130 -1.83 26.30 -8.00
CA LEU A 130 -3.28 26.40 -8.21
C LEU A 130 -3.67 25.92 -9.61
N GLY A 131 -3.01 26.44 -10.65
CA GLY A 131 -3.26 26.00 -12.04
C GLY A 131 -2.98 24.51 -12.25
N SER A 132 -1.97 23.97 -11.58
CA SER A 132 -1.68 22.52 -11.60
C SER A 132 -2.79 21.68 -10.95
N MET A 133 -3.33 22.14 -9.81
CA MET A 133 -4.46 21.48 -9.14
C MET A 133 -5.76 21.60 -9.92
N GLU A 134 -6.01 22.75 -10.56
CA GLU A 134 -7.14 22.95 -11.46
C GLU A 134 -7.07 21.99 -12.66
N LEU A 135 -5.90 21.84 -13.27
CA LEU A 135 -5.67 20.88 -14.35
C LEU A 135 -5.94 19.44 -13.88
N ALA A 136 -5.50 19.09 -12.67
CA ALA A 136 -5.77 17.78 -12.08
C ALA A 136 -7.27 17.50 -11.92
N CYS A 137 -8.05 18.51 -11.54
CA CYS A 137 -9.51 18.37 -11.39
C CYS A 137 -10.22 18.38 -12.75
N ALA A 138 -9.95 19.39 -13.58
CA ALA A 138 -10.68 19.65 -14.81
C ALA A 138 -10.29 18.72 -15.97
N ALA A 139 -8.99 18.46 -16.17
CA ALA A 139 -8.50 17.65 -17.28
C ALA A 139 -8.34 16.19 -16.89
N ALA A 140 -7.70 15.91 -15.75
CA ALA A 140 -7.48 14.53 -15.36
C ALA A 140 -8.74 13.90 -14.74
N GLY A 141 -9.56 14.66 -14.01
CA GLY A 141 -10.82 14.23 -13.41
C GLY A 141 -10.71 13.79 -11.94
N ALA A 142 -9.69 14.26 -11.22
CA ALA A 142 -9.49 13.99 -9.79
C ALA A 142 -10.74 14.36 -8.98
N LYS A 143 -11.08 13.53 -7.98
CA LYS A 143 -12.29 13.69 -7.16
C LYS A 143 -12.06 14.50 -5.89
N VAL A 144 -10.80 14.55 -5.43
CA VAL A 144 -10.40 15.17 -4.17
C VAL A 144 -9.15 16.03 -4.37
N VAL A 145 -9.14 17.21 -3.77
CA VAL A 145 -7.92 17.95 -3.47
C VAL A 145 -7.62 17.72 -1.99
N LEU A 146 -6.40 17.31 -1.67
CA LEU A 146 -5.95 17.05 -0.29
C LEU A 146 -4.79 17.99 0.03
N VAL A 147 -4.94 18.81 1.08
CA VAL A 147 -3.80 19.54 1.66
C VAL A 147 -3.32 18.79 2.88
N MET A 148 -2.09 18.29 2.81
CA MET A 148 -1.47 17.46 3.85
C MET A 148 -0.38 18.24 4.58
N GLY A 149 -0.69 18.64 5.81
CA GLY A 149 0.28 19.21 6.74
C GLY A 149 1.00 18.14 7.56
N HIS A 150 2.04 18.54 8.28
CA HIS A 150 2.73 17.69 9.23
C HIS A 150 3.23 18.51 10.43
N THR A 151 3.42 17.84 11.57
CA THR A 151 3.98 18.47 12.78
C THR A 151 5.46 18.83 12.60
N ALA A 152 5.95 19.78 13.39
CA ALA A 152 7.33 20.26 13.36
C ALA A 152 7.80 20.70 11.94
N CYS A 153 6.93 21.37 11.20
CA CYS A 153 7.25 21.91 9.89
C CYS A 153 8.27 23.04 10.00
N CYS A 154 9.37 22.94 9.25
CA CYS A 154 10.43 23.96 9.22
C CYS A 154 9.98 25.31 8.64
N ALA A 155 8.90 25.32 7.84
CA ALA A 155 8.32 26.51 7.23
C ALA A 155 7.20 27.16 8.08
N GLY A 156 6.90 26.60 9.25
CA GLY A 156 5.68 26.93 10.00
C GLY A 156 4.45 26.30 9.37
N ASN A 157 3.41 26.03 10.16
CA ASN A 157 2.17 25.45 9.65
C ASN A 157 1.44 26.49 8.78
N VAL A 158 1.57 26.42 7.45
CA VAL A 158 0.76 27.27 6.57
C VAL A 158 -0.56 26.56 6.28
N TYR A 159 -1.64 27.15 6.79
CA TYR A 159 -3.01 26.71 6.58
C TYR A 159 -3.61 27.53 5.44
N VAL A 160 -3.86 26.92 4.29
CA VAL A 160 -4.64 27.54 3.21
C VAL A 160 -6.04 26.94 3.27
N SER A 161 -7.05 27.75 3.60
CA SER A 161 -8.45 27.32 3.65
C SER A 161 -9.10 27.44 2.28
N VAL A 162 -9.21 26.32 1.60
CA VAL A 162 -10.24 26.02 0.61
C VAL A 162 -10.99 24.79 1.16
N PRO A 163 -12.18 24.36 0.71
CA PRO A 163 -12.89 23.24 1.32
C PRO A 163 -12.11 21.95 1.04
N LEU A 164 -11.15 21.68 1.90
CA LEU A 164 -10.07 20.72 1.78
C LEU A 164 -10.07 19.90 3.04
N ILE A 165 -10.05 18.59 2.87
CA ILE A 165 -10.05 17.66 3.99
C ILE A 165 -8.64 17.65 4.55
N TYR A 166 -8.49 18.17 5.77
CA TYR A 166 -7.22 18.15 6.49
C TYR A 166 -6.95 16.74 7.01
N PHE A 167 -5.87 16.12 6.53
CA PHE A 167 -5.26 14.97 7.18
C PHE A 167 -4.05 15.47 7.98
N TYR A 168 -4.06 15.22 9.30
CA TYR A 168 -2.86 15.34 10.12
C TYR A 168 -2.16 13.98 10.11
N ALA A 169 -0.96 13.94 9.55
CA ALA A 169 -0.05 12.80 9.71
C ALA A 169 0.75 13.02 11.00
N ASP A 170 0.32 12.36 12.07
CA ASP A 170 1.07 12.24 13.34
C ASP A 170 1.68 10.83 13.45
#